data_AF-A0A3N9UJ36-F1
#
_entry.id   AF-A0A3N9UJ36-F1
#
_cell.length_a   1.000
_cell.length_b   1.000
_cell.length_c   1.000
_cell.angle_alpha   90.00
_cell.angle_beta   90.00
_cell.angle_gamma   90.00
#
_symmetry.space_group_name_H-M   'P 1'
#
loop_
_entity.id
_entity.type
_entity.pdbx_description
1 polymer ?
#
loop_
_entity_poly.entity_id
_entity_poly.type
_entity_poly.pdbx_seq_one_letter_code
_entity_poly.pdbx_strand_id
1 'polypeptide(L)'
;MEYNGVQVVTTKKLAAMFGTTSVRINQNFVKRKHQYELGHHYFVCSGEKLDELKCLFSNKIDLKHTSVLYLWTKYGAYLQVQNLKGDQAWKGFCSCIDYFYGTEELIKTYINELNQKIEQLKQNIND
;
A
#
# COMPACT_ATOMS: atom_id res chain seq x y z
N MET A 1 1.30 5.60 -0.37
CA MET A 1 2.71 6.03 -0.34
C MET A 1 3.35 5.54 -1.62
N GLU A 2 4.31 6.28 -2.18
CA GLU A 2 5.02 5.88 -3.39
C GLU A 2 6.51 5.77 -3.10
N TYR A 3 7.17 4.79 -3.72
CA TYR A 3 8.61 4.60 -3.68
C TYR A 3 9.07 4.02 -5.02
N ASN A 4 10.07 4.64 -5.65
CA ASN A 4 10.54 4.29 -6.99
C ASN A 4 9.41 4.22 -8.05
N GLY A 5 8.45 5.15 -8.04
CA GLY A 5 7.33 5.15 -8.98
C GLY A 5 6.28 4.06 -8.73
N VAL A 6 6.39 3.31 -7.64
CA VAL A 6 5.48 2.22 -7.28
C VAL A 6 4.74 2.56 -6.00
N GLN A 7 3.42 2.38 -5.99
CA GLN A 7 2.63 2.48 -4.77
C GLN A 7 3.02 1.35 -3.80
N VAL A 8 3.38 1.73 -2.58
CA VAL A 8 3.85 0.81 -1.54
C VAL A 8 3.14 1.03 -0.21
N VAL A 9 3.16 -0.01 0.63
CA VAL A 9 2.61 -0.01 1.98
C VAL A 9 3.64 -0.56 2.97
N THR A 10 3.69 -0.04 4.20
CA THR A 10 4.62 -0.53 5.23
C THR A 10 4.10 -1.79 5.92
N THR A 11 4.99 -2.58 6.51
CA THR A 11 4.59 -3.74 7.35
C THR A 11 3.61 -3.34 8.46
N LYS A 12 3.80 -2.18 9.10
CA LYS A 12 2.91 -1.67 10.15
C LYS A 12 1.49 -1.44 9.64
N LYS A 13 1.35 -0.87 8.44
CA LYS A 13 0.03 -0.62 7.83
C LYS A 13 -0.62 -1.93 7.36
N LEU A 14 0.14 -2.85 6.77
CA LEU A 14 -0.36 -4.20 6.46
C LEU A 14 -0.88 -4.91 7.71
N ALA A 15 -0.16 -4.82 8.83
CA ALA A 15 -0.57 -5.43 10.09
C ALA A 15 -1.95 -4.93 10.53
N ALA A 16 -2.18 -3.62 10.45
CA ALA A 16 -3.47 -3.02 10.73
C ALA A 16 -4.57 -3.48 9.76
N MET A 17 -4.29 -3.52 8.46
CA MET A 17 -5.23 -3.98 7.43
C MET A 17 -5.65 -5.44 7.63
N PHE A 18 -4.72 -6.28 8.10
CA PHE A 18 -4.96 -7.72 8.26
C PHE A 18 -5.45 -8.09 9.66
N GLY A 19 -5.62 -7.12 10.57
CA GLY A 19 -5.97 -7.40 11.97
C GLY A 19 -4.93 -8.26 12.69
N THR A 20 -3.65 -8.06 12.38
CA THR A 20 -2.52 -8.85 12.90
C THR A 20 -1.37 -7.95 13.37
N THR A 21 -0.21 -8.54 13.69
CA THR A 21 0.98 -7.80 14.13
C THR A 21 2.07 -7.77 13.06
N SER A 22 2.89 -6.72 13.07
CA SER A 22 4.06 -6.62 12.18
C SER A 22 5.01 -7.81 12.37
N VAL A 23 5.11 -8.32 13.60
CA VAL A 23 5.90 -9.52 13.94
C VAL A 23 5.41 -10.74 13.16
N ARG A 24 4.09 -10.99 13.14
CA ARG A 24 3.49 -12.11 12.41
C ARG A 24 3.73 -12.00 10.90
N ILE A 25 3.59 -10.80 10.33
CA ILE A 25 3.88 -10.56 8.91
C ILE A 25 5.34 -10.87 8.60
N ASN A 26 6.28 -10.36 9.39
CA ASN A 26 7.71 -10.60 9.18
C ASN A 26 8.07 -12.08 9.34
N GLN A 27 7.53 -12.78 10.33
CA GLN A 27 7.74 -14.21 10.51
C GLN A 27 7.23 -15.02 9.30
N ASN A 28 6.04 -14.69 8.79
CA ASN A 28 5.48 -15.34 7.60
C ASN A 28 6.31 -15.06 6.35
N PHE A 29 6.76 -13.81 6.19
CA PHE A 29 7.66 -13.44 5.11
C PHE A 29 8.95 -14.24 5.15
N VAL A 30 9.63 -14.33 6.29
CA VAL A 30 10.89 -15.08 6.41
C VAL A 30 10.69 -16.55 6.05
N LYS A 31 9.62 -17.19 6.55
CA LYS A 31 9.31 -18.60 6.26
C LYS A 31 9.05 -18.86 4.78
N ARG A 32 8.45 -17.90 4.07
CA ARG A 32 8.04 -18.06 2.67
C ARG A 32 8.84 -17.15 1.73
N LYS A 33 10.03 -16.69 2.15
CA LYS A 33 10.83 -15.69 1.43
C LYS A 33 11.14 -16.10 0.01
N HIS A 34 11.29 -17.40 -0.25
CA HIS A 34 11.51 -17.99 -1.57
C HIS A 34 10.40 -17.68 -2.59
N GLN A 35 9.21 -17.23 -2.16
CA GLN A 35 8.10 -16.85 -3.03
C GLN A 35 8.07 -15.35 -3.33
N TYR A 36 8.97 -14.58 -2.70
CA TYR A 36 9.05 -13.15 -2.85
C TYR A 36 10.27 -12.78 -3.68
N GLU A 37 10.14 -11.68 -4.40
CA GLU A 37 11.16 -11.15 -5.29
C GLU A 37 11.38 -9.68 -4.92
N LEU A 38 12.63 -9.32 -4.69
CA LEU A 38 13.03 -7.96 -4.35
C LEU A 38 12.79 -7.05 -5.56
N GLY A 39 12.18 -5.88 -5.34
CA GLY A 39 11.82 -4.94 -6.40
C GLY A 39 10.44 -5.19 -7.02
N HIS A 40 10.01 -6.44 -7.09
CA HIS A 40 8.67 -6.79 -7.60
C HIS A 40 7.62 -6.89 -6.48
N HIS A 41 7.91 -7.68 -5.44
CA HIS A 41 6.99 -7.91 -4.32
C HIS A 41 7.24 -6.96 -3.16
N TYR A 42 8.49 -6.65 -2.88
CA TYR A 42 8.87 -5.77 -1.77
C TYR A 42 10.15 -5.02 -2.07
N PHE A 43 10.34 -3.90 -1.38
CA PHE A 43 11.61 -3.23 -1.23
C PHE A 43 12.05 -3.30 0.23
N VAL A 44 13.36 -3.28 0.44
CA VAL A 44 13.97 -3.17 1.77
C VAL A 44 14.83 -1.92 1.79
N CYS A 45 14.66 -1.09 2.81
CA CYS A 45 15.44 0.13 3.01
C CYS A 45 16.12 0.09 4.37
N SER A 46 17.41 0.36 4.40
CA SER A 46 18.24 0.43 5.61
C SER A 46 19.39 1.40 5.40
N GLY A 47 20.06 1.81 6.48
CA GLY A 47 21.17 2.77 6.41
C GLY A 47 20.72 4.10 5.79
N GLU A 48 21.59 4.70 4.97
CA GLU A 48 21.38 6.02 4.35
C GLU A 48 20.03 6.12 3.63
N LYS A 49 19.66 5.08 2.88
CA LYS A 49 18.38 5.06 2.15
C LYS A 49 17.17 5.12 3.07
N LEU A 50 17.27 4.56 4.27
CA LEU A 50 16.20 4.67 5.27
C LEU A 50 16.19 6.06 5.92
N ASP A 51 17.34 6.67 6.09
CA ASP A 51 17.44 8.02 6.67
C ASP A 51 16.84 9.08 5.73
N GLU A 52 17.07 8.95 4.43
CA GLU A 52 16.37 9.76 3.42
C GLU A 52 14.84 9.60 3.52
N LEU A 53 14.35 8.36 3.65
CA LEU A 53 12.90 8.10 3.77
C LEU A 53 12.31 8.61 5.08
N LYS A 54 13.07 8.58 6.19
CA LYS A 54 12.65 9.20 7.46
C LYS A 54 12.43 10.69 7.29
N CYS A 55 13.30 11.39 6.56
CA CYS A 55 13.12 12.80 6.26
C CYS A 55 11.89 13.04 5.38
N LEU A 56 11.77 12.31 4.26
CA LEU A 56 10.67 12.45 3.29
C LEU A 56 9.30 12.13 3.88
N PHE A 57 9.21 11.17 4.81
CA PHE A 57 7.96 10.71 5.40
C PHE A 57 7.78 11.07 6.87
N SER A 58 8.59 11.99 7.39
CA SER A 58 8.57 12.44 8.80
C SER A 58 7.16 12.81 9.30
N ASN A 59 6.35 13.44 8.45
CA ASN A 59 4.98 13.86 8.76
C ASN A 59 3.91 12.76 8.52
N LYS A 60 4.28 11.63 7.90
CA LYS A 60 3.34 10.59 7.45
C LYS A 60 3.47 9.30 8.25
N ILE A 61 4.69 8.91 8.64
CA ILE A 61 4.95 7.67 9.36
C ILE A 61 6.06 7.91 10.39
N ASP A 62 5.84 7.48 11.63
CA ASP A 62 6.90 7.41 12.63
C ASP A 62 7.86 6.25 12.31
N LEU A 63 9.08 6.64 11.90
CA LEU A 63 10.19 5.76 11.56
C LEU A 63 11.40 5.96 12.49
N LYS A 64 11.26 6.73 13.59
CA LYS A 64 12.38 7.19 14.43
C LYS A 64 13.29 6.06 14.91
N HIS A 65 12.71 4.92 15.26
CA HIS A 65 13.41 3.74 15.78
C HIS A 65 13.52 2.60 14.75
N THR A 66 13.21 2.86 13.48
CA THR A 66 13.28 1.84 12.43
C THR A 66 14.70 1.78 11.88
N SER A 67 15.31 0.60 11.92
CA SER A 67 16.63 0.30 11.33
C SER A 67 16.51 -0.39 9.95
N VAL A 68 15.39 -1.09 9.72
CA VAL A 68 15.06 -1.74 8.45
C VAL A 68 13.58 -1.53 8.17
N LEU A 69 13.27 -0.95 7.02
CA LEU A 69 11.90 -0.72 6.56
C LEU A 69 11.60 -1.61 5.35
N TYR A 70 10.57 -2.45 5.50
CA TYR A 70 9.99 -3.19 4.38
C TYR A 70 8.82 -2.40 3.80
N LEU A 71 8.87 -2.22 2.48
CA LEU A 71 7.84 -1.59 1.66
C LEU A 71 7.26 -2.65 0.72
N TRP A 72 5.97 -2.90 0.81
CA TRP A 72 5.28 -3.94 0.05
C TRP A 72 4.57 -3.32 -1.14
N THR A 73 4.79 -3.87 -2.33
CA THR A 73 3.96 -3.54 -3.50
C THR A 73 2.60 -4.20 -3.36
N LYS A 74 1.66 -3.89 -4.27
CA LYS A 74 0.37 -4.60 -4.32
C LYS A 74 0.54 -6.11 -4.41
N TYR A 75 1.50 -6.59 -5.20
CA TYR A 75 1.79 -8.02 -5.37
C TYR A 75 2.32 -8.65 -4.10
N GLY A 76 3.25 -7.99 -3.40
CA GLY A 76 3.74 -8.47 -2.10
C GLY A 76 2.64 -8.49 -1.04
N ALA A 77 1.79 -7.47 -1.00
CA ALA A 77 0.65 -7.44 -0.09
C ALA A 77 -0.33 -8.58 -0.36
N TYR A 78 -0.60 -8.91 -1.62
CA TYR A 78 -1.47 -10.04 -1.98
C TYR A 78 -0.86 -11.39 -1.60
N LEU A 79 0.43 -11.60 -1.82
CA LEU A 79 1.11 -12.79 -1.33
C LEU A 79 1.00 -12.91 0.19
N GLN A 80 1.09 -11.80 0.93
CA GLN A 80 0.90 -11.82 2.38
C GLN A 80 -0.52 -12.26 2.78
N VAL A 81 -1.56 -11.73 2.11
CA VAL A 81 -2.96 -12.10 2.36
C VAL A 81 -3.24 -13.56 2.04
N GLN A 82 -2.71 -14.07 0.92
CA GLN A 82 -2.90 -15.46 0.50
C GLN A 82 -2.42 -16.47 1.57
N ASN A 83 -1.51 -16.03 2.45
CA ASN A 83 -0.97 -16.86 3.53
C ASN A 83 -1.73 -16.74 4.84
N LEU A 84 -2.69 -15.84 4.93
CA LEU A 84 -3.60 -15.75 6.06
C LEU A 84 -4.65 -16.86 5.95
N LYS A 85 -5.06 -17.39 7.09
CA LYS A 85 -6.12 -18.40 7.19
C LYS A 85 -7.34 -17.80 7.89
N GLY A 86 -8.53 -18.27 7.50
CA GLY A 86 -9.81 -17.86 8.09
C GLY A 86 -10.31 -16.50 7.60
N ASP A 87 -11.39 -16.01 8.21
CA ASP A 87 -12.14 -14.82 7.78
C ASP A 87 -11.31 -13.53 7.73
N GLN A 88 -10.16 -13.49 8.41
CA GLN A 88 -9.22 -12.38 8.36
C GLN A 88 -8.55 -12.23 6.98
N ALA A 89 -8.43 -13.32 6.21
CA ALA A 89 -7.86 -13.27 4.87
C ALA A 89 -8.73 -12.45 3.91
N TRP A 90 -10.06 -12.63 3.96
CA TRP A 90 -10.99 -11.88 3.12
C TRP A 90 -10.99 -10.39 3.47
N LYS A 91 -11.07 -10.04 4.75
CA LYS A 91 -11.01 -8.63 5.20
C LYS A 91 -9.68 -7.97 4.83
N GLY A 92 -8.58 -8.69 4.95
CA GLY A 92 -7.26 -8.22 4.53
C GLY A 92 -7.17 -8.00 3.02
N PHE A 93 -7.76 -8.91 2.23
CA PHE A 93 -7.86 -8.77 0.78
C PHE A 93 -8.64 -7.52 0.37
N CYS A 94 -9.86 -7.34 0.90
CA CYS A 94 -10.67 -6.14 0.65
C CYS A 94 -9.89 -4.87 1.01
N SER A 95 -9.24 -4.85 2.17
CA SER A 95 -8.43 -3.70 2.59
C SER A 95 -7.29 -3.39 1.60
N CYS A 96 -6.65 -4.41 1.01
CA CYS A 96 -5.64 -4.22 -0.03
C CYS A 96 -6.25 -3.62 -1.31
N ILE A 97 -7.43 -4.08 -1.73
CA ILE A 97 -8.13 -3.51 -2.88
C ILE A 97 -8.41 -2.02 -2.64
N ASP A 98 -9.01 -1.68 -1.50
CA ASP A 98 -9.32 -0.29 -1.14
C ASP A 98 -8.05 0.58 -1.10
N TYR A 99 -6.93 0.05 -0.59
CA TYR A 99 -5.68 0.80 -0.49
C TYR A 99 -5.03 1.07 -1.86
N PHE A 100 -4.98 0.09 -2.75
CA PHE A 100 -4.23 0.16 -4.01
C PHE A 100 -5.07 0.63 -5.21
N TYR A 101 -6.40 0.49 -5.15
CA TYR A 101 -7.30 0.78 -6.26
C TYR A 101 -8.39 1.79 -5.90
N GLY A 102 -8.51 2.14 -4.62
CA GLY A 102 -9.57 3.01 -4.12
C GLY A 102 -10.83 2.24 -3.75
N THR A 103 -11.65 2.86 -2.91
CA THR A 103 -12.97 2.31 -2.56
C THR A 103 -13.96 2.54 -3.69
N GLU A 104 -15.03 1.75 -3.72
CA GLU A 104 -16.14 1.95 -4.67
C GLU A 104 -16.70 3.38 -4.57
N GLU A 105 -16.82 3.91 -3.36
CA GLU A 105 -17.29 5.27 -3.11
C GLU A 105 -16.34 6.32 -3.70
N LEU A 106 -15.02 6.15 -3.52
CA LEU A 106 -14.02 7.06 -4.09
C LEU A 106 -14.07 7.05 -5.62
N ILE A 107 -14.21 5.86 -6.22
CA ILE A 107 -14.31 5.71 -7.67
C ILE A 107 -15.58 6.39 -8.20
N LYS A 108 -16.72 6.21 -7.52
CA LYS A 108 -17.98 6.87 -7.88
C LYS A 108 -17.86 8.40 -7.81
N THR A 109 -17.23 8.93 -6.76
CA THR A 109 -16.99 10.37 -6.61
C THR A 109 -16.14 10.89 -7.76
N TYR A 110 -15.03 10.22 -8.09
CA TYR A 110 -14.16 10.62 -9.20
C TYR A 110 -14.89 10.63 -10.56
N ILE A 111 -15.72 9.62 -10.82
CA ILE A 111 -16.54 9.57 -12.04
C ILE A 111 -17.52 10.75 -12.10
N ASN A 112 -18.18 11.07 -10.99
CA ASN A 112 -19.12 12.17 -10.93
C ASN A 112 -18.43 13.53 -11.18
N GLU A 113 -17.27 13.77 -10.55
CA GLU A 113 -16.48 14.98 -10.76
C GLU A 113 -16.02 15.13 -12.22
N LEU A 114 -15.55 14.04 -12.84
CA LEU A 114 -15.19 14.05 -14.25
C LEU A 114 -16.37 14.38 -15.15
N ASN A 115 -17.54 13.78 -14.90
CA ASN A 115 -18.74 14.06 -15.67
C ASN A 115 -19.16 15.54 -15.56
N GLN A 116 -19.11 16.12 -14.37
CA GLN A 116 -19.39 17.54 -14.18
C GLN A 116 -18.41 18.43 -14.96
N LYS A 117 -17.12 18.10 -14.93
CA LYS A 117 -16.09 18.86 -15.67
C LYS A 117 -16.27 18.74 -17.18
N ILE A 118 -16.67 17.57 -17.67
CA ILE A 118 -16.99 17.36 -19.08
C ILE A 118 -18.18 18.23 -19.50
N GLU A 119 -19.24 18.31 -18.70
CA GLU A 119 -20.40 19.15 -19.02
C GLU A 119 -20.05 20.65 -19.01
N GLN A 120 -19.23 21.12 -18.07
CA GLN A 120 -18.74 22.50 -18.06
C GLN A 120 -17.92 22.82 -19.33
N LEU A 121 -17.05 21.90 -19.76
CA LEU A 121 -16.26 22.08 -20.98
C LEU A 121 -17.13 22.14 -22.23
N LYS A 122 -18.20 21.33 -22.30
CA LYS A 122 -19.15 21.39 -23.42
C LYS A 122 -19.90 22.71 -23.48
N GLN A 123 -20.28 23.28 -22.33
CA GLN A 123 -20.94 24.58 -22.26
C GLN A 123 -20.00 25.69 -22.79
N ASN A 124 -18.76 25.72 -22.33
CA ASN A 124 -17.75 26.70 -22.76
C ASN A 124 -17.34 26.61 -24.24
N ILE A 125 -17.63 25.50 -24.93
CA ILE A 125 -17.37 25.33 -26.38
C ILE A 125 -18.55 25.86 -27.21
N ASN A 126 -19.75 25.87 -26.64
CA ASN A 126 -20.98 26.28 -27.32
C ASN A 126 -21.32 27.78 -27.10
N ASP A 127 -20.58 28.46 -26.23
CA ASP A 127 -20.58 29.91 -25.99
C ASP A 127 -19.45 30.60 -26.77
#